data_AF-A0A9D3Z5X7-F1
#
_entry.id   AF-A0A9D3Z5X7-F1
#
_cell.length_a   1.000
_cell.length_b   1.000
_cell.length_c   1.000
_cell.angle_alpha   90.00
_cell.angle_beta   90.00
_cell.angle_gamma   90.00
#
_symmetry.space_group_name_H-M   'P 1'
#
loop_
_entity.id
_entity.type
_entity.pdbx_description
1 polymer ?
#
loop_
_entity_poly.entity_id
_entity_poly.type
_entity_poly.pdbx_seq_one_letter_code
_entity_poly.pdbx_strand_id
1 'polypeptide(L)'
;MHRFDIASDGKRVKKDKVLTYKELFYTDDTKSNRRVYIQGEPGSGKSTFAAKLVHDWCDENRPTTAAPNKNASFDDVLIIQNFLFIFFLSLGESRGQTELTHMIKKQIIDTMYSDEKRDVIYTLLLKIIETEICLVIRDGLDEWVAPDGSNLAEPSMAGFLKDKCAVLTTSRPWKLADERIKNSRIDILVEIEGISDSYTFIERVLRCILDKSKDLMTTAIEIWSFIRERQLTWLSNSPMLYTLVICKWVDTMEEEEHLNGTSLCALYTTFLESLCKKANDTTGFFNDLNPPHVKCFSRTSYLRPIIQNVDVISKAAFHLLFSPEKEKSIVFNDQELSNYLTPSEQEFALKAGLISKRKTKRAFNSSISFIHKSIQEFLAAYHIAHNAHLVDDVISGYLGRHSDAYLYISQVFIFLCGLNISAANKLSGIMNEHNNIKRIHRSIFSYEGDTFQRIIEAGYTEAVLNDQTGILLRLSHFYINCENLMVMNNIWRENKSNALFLKIREYEETDHASSDSSDSSSTHSEPTSQVEFDLSSCLNLKGLVLSGSGIHLQGNIYNKTK
;
A
#
# COMPACT_ATOMS: atom_id res chain seq x y z
N MET A 1 -7.33 1.42 -15.36
CA MET A 1 -6.60 2.63 -14.91
C MET A 1 -7.54 3.81 -15.00
N HIS A 2 -7.71 4.60 -13.94
CA HIS A 2 -8.60 5.77 -13.94
C HIS A 2 -7.80 7.07 -13.88
N ARG A 3 -8.24 8.08 -14.64
CA ARG A 3 -7.62 9.41 -14.65
C ARG A 3 -8.12 10.26 -13.47
N PHE A 4 -7.22 11.04 -12.89
CA PHE A 4 -7.55 12.16 -12.01
C PHE A 4 -7.22 13.48 -12.69
N ASP A 5 -8.18 14.40 -12.70
CA ASP A 5 -7.90 15.80 -12.99
C ASP A 5 -7.62 16.53 -11.67
N ILE A 6 -6.64 17.43 -11.71
CA ILE A 6 -6.34 18.33 -10.61
C ILE A 6 -7.13 19.61 -10.88
N ALA A 7 -8.16 19.86 -10.07
CA ALA A 7 -8.93 21.09 -10.12
C ALA A 7 -8.05 22.29 -9.73
N SER A 8 -8.48 23.50 -10.08
CA SER A 8 -7.77 24.75 -9.78
C SER A 8 -7.56 25.00 -8.28
N ASP A 9 -8.36 24.36 -7.41
CA ASP A 9 -8.24 24.38 -5.96
C ASP A 9 -7.36 23.25 -5.39
N GLY A 10 -6.72 22.45 -6.25
CA GLY A 10 -5.87 21.33 -5.88
C GLY A 10 -6.61 20.04 -5.51
N LYS A 11 -7.95 20.01 -5.60
CA LYS A 11 -8.74 18.78 -5.41
C LYS A 11 -8.60 17.85 -6.59
N ARG A 12 -8.54 16.55 -6.30
CA ARG A 12 -8.46 15.48 -7.30
C ARG A 12 -9.85 14.99 -7.62
N VAL A 13 -10.26 15.09 -8.87
CA VAL A 13 -11.55 14.57 -9.34
C VAL A 13 -11.27 13.35 -10.20
N LYS A 14 -11.75 12.18 -9.73
CA LYS A 14 -11.67 10.92 -10.49
C LYS A 14 -12.59 11.05 -11.71
N LYS A 15 -12.08 10.68 -12.88
CA LYS A 15 -12.88 10.48 -14.08
C LYS A 15 -13.20 9.01 -14.27
N ASP A 16 -14.41 8.73 -14.73
CA ASP A 16 -14.86 7.36 -15.08
C ASP A 16 -14.22 6.84 -16.38
N LYS A 17 -13.27 7.58 -16.97
CA LYS A 17 -12.55 7.13 -18.16
C LYS A 17 -11.46 6.13 -17.77
N VAL A 18 -11.58 4.91 -18.30
CA VAL A 18 -10.51 3.92 -18.31
C VAL A 18 -9.47 4.34 -19.36
N LEU A 19 -8.21 4.49 -18.93
CA LEU A 19 -7.11 4.85 -19.82
C LEU A 19 -6.35 3.61 -20.33
N THR A 20 -5.96 3.61 -21.62
CA THR A 20 -4.99 2.65 -22.18
C THR A 20 -3.56 3.22 -22.20
N TYR A 21 -2.54 2.42 -22.56
CA TYR A 21 -1.15 2.89 -22.69
C TYR A 21 -1.02 4.12 -23.61
N LYS A 22 -1.81 4.14 -24.70
CA LYS A 22 -1.86 5.20 -25.71
C LYS A 22 -2.17 6.57 -25.11
N GLU A 23 -3.11 6.60 -24.18
CA GLU A 23 -3.67 7.83 -23.63
C GLU A 23 -2.85 8.42 -22.48
N LEU A 24 -1.78 7.72 -22.05
CA LEU A 24 -0.89 8.21 -20.99
C LEU A 24 0.01 9.33 -21.48
N PHE A 25 0.58 9.21 -22.68
CA PHE A 25 1.60 10.13 -23.19
C PHE A 25 1.07 11.13 -24.21
N TYR A 26 -0.07 10.85 -24.84
CA TYR A 26 -0.66 11.68 -25.89
C TYR A 26 -2.15 11.92 -25.64
N THR A 27 -2.59 13.15 -25.85
CA THR A 27 -4.03 13.52 -25.93
C THR A 27 -4.41 13.82 -27.38
N ASP A 28 -5.69 13.69 -27.72
CA ASP A 28 -6.22 13.98 -29.07
C ASP A 28 -5.88 15.41 -29.56
N ASP A 29 -5.66 16.35 -28.64
CA ASP A 29 -5.33 17.76 -28.89
C ASP A 29 -3.82 18.05 -29.01
N THR A 30 -3.00 17.26 -29.73
CA THR A 30 -1.55 17.50 -29.99
C THR A 30 -0.62 17.70 -28.77
N LYS A 31 -1.16 17.70 -27.54
CA LYS A 31 -0.45 17.96 -26.29
C LYS A 31 0.14 16.64 -25.79
N SER A 32 1.46 16.63 -25.59
CA SER A 32 2.16 15.49 -24.99
C SER A 32 2.15 15.62 -23.46
N ASN A 33 1.76 14.55 -22.77
CA ASN A 33 1.90 14.45 -21.33
C ASN A 33 3.35 14.04 -21.03
N ARG A 34 4.10 14.93 -20.38
CA ARG A 34 5.52 14.69 -20.08
C ARG A 34 5.74 14.32 -18.62
N ARG A 35 4.86 14.72 -17.71
CA ARG A 35 4.93 14.37 -16.28
C ARG A 35 3.74 13.48 -15.93
N VAL A 36 3.95 12.17 -16.12
CA VAL A 36 2.96 11.12 -15.91
C VAL A 36 3.16 10.52 -14.53
N TYR A 37 2.12 10.53 -13.70
CA TYR A 37 2.14 9.91 -12.38
C TYR A 37 1.13 8.78 -12.30
N ILE A 38 1.56 7.66 -11.74
CA ILE A 38 0.76 6.46 -11.53
C ILE A 38 0.75 6.13 -10.05
N GLN A 39 -0.43 6.13 -9.45
CA GLN A 39 -0.66 5.75 -8.05
C GLN A 39 -1.41 4.43 -7.93
N GLY A 40 -1.39 3.87 -6.72
CA GLY A 40 -2.16 2.69 -6.36
C GLY A 40 -1.62 2.05 -5.09
N GLU A 41 -2.43 1.22 -4.45
CA GLU A 41 -2.11 0.58 -3.17
C GLU A 41 -0.99 -0.48 -3.29
N PRO A 42 -0.39 -0.93 -2.17
CA PRO A 42 0.61 -1.99 -2.18
C PRO A 42 0.12 -3.25 -2.90
N GLY A 43 0.95 -3.83 -3.78
CA GLY A 43 0.58 -5.01 -4.55
C GLY A 43 -0.38 -4.77 -5.73
N SER A 44 -0.78 -3.52 -6.02
CA SER A 44 -1.67 -3.18 -7.15
C SER A 44 -1.05 -3.40 -8.54
N GLY A 45 0.25 -3.68 -8.63
CA GLY A 45 0.94 -3.98 -9.89
C GLY A 45 1.63 -2.78 -10.57
N LYS A 46 1.88 -1.67 -9.85
CA LYS A 46 2.56 -0.48 -10.41
C LYS A 46 3.93 -0.77 -11.04
N SER A 47 4.83 -1.41 -10.29
CA SER A 47 6.16 -1.79 -10.79
C SER A 47 6.07 -2.79 -11.93
N THR A 48 5.11 -3.74 -11.87
CA THR A 48 4.84 -4.70 -12.93
C THR A 48 4.37 -4.00 -14.21
N PHE A 49 3.48 -3.02 -14.08
CA PHE A 49 3.03 -2.17 -15.19
C PHE A 49 4.21 -1.40 -15.80
N ALA A 50 5.04 -0.77 -14.98
CA ALA A 50 6.22 -0.03 -15.43
C ALA A 50 7.22 -0.94 -16.16
N ALA A 51 7.47 -2.14 -15.64
CA ALA A 51 8.32 -3.14 -16.28
C ALA A 51 7.70 -3.68 -17.58
N LYS A 52 6.38 -3.86 -17.63
CA LYS A 52 5.66 -4.29 -18.83
C LYS A 52 5.78 -3.26 -19.96
N LEU A 53 5.73 -1.96 -19.66
CA LEU A 53 5.99 -0.91 -20.65
C LEU A 53 7.37 -1.06 -21.31
N VAL A 54 8.41 -1.33 -20.53
CA VAL A 54 9.77 -1.57 -21.05
C VAL A 54 9.85 -2.86 -21.84
N HIS A 55 9.20 -3.93 -21.34
CA HIS A 55 9.16 -5.21 -22.02
C HIS A 55 8.51 -5.11 -23.40
N ASP A 56 7.37 -4.41 -23.49
CA ASP A 56 6.63 -4.20 -24.74
C ASP A 56 7.45 -3.38 -25.73
N TRP A 57 8.09 -2.31 -25.27
CA TRP A 57 9.04 -1.56 -26.09
C TRP A 57 10.17 -2.44 -26.63
N CYS A 58 10.75 -3.32 -25.80
CA CYS A 58 11.82 -4.22 -26.22
C CYS A 58 11.35 -5.26 -27.24
N ASP A 59 10.19 -5.90 -27.01
CA ASP A 59 9.65 -6.95 -27.88
C ASP A 59 9.25 -6.39 -29.25
N GLU A 60 8.69 -5.19 -29.28
CA GLU A 60 8.24 -4.53 -30.51
C GLU A 60 9.39 -3.93 -31.33
N ASN A 61 10.51 -3.57 -30.69
CA ASN A 61 11.75 -3.14 -31.36
C ASN A 61 12.66 -4.32 -31.78
N ARG A 62 12.24 -5.57 -31.60
CA ARG A 62 12.97 -6.71 -32.17
C ARG A 62 12.81 -6.73 -33.69
N PRO A 63 13.89 -6.83 -34.48
CA PRO A 63 13.77 -7.07 -35.90
C PRO A 63 13.14 -8.46 -36.14
N THR A 64 11.83 -8.51 -36.39
CA THR A 64 11.11 -9.76 -36.66
C THR A 64 11.17 -10.11 -38.14
N THR A 65 11.61 -11.32 -38.46
CA THR A 65 11.38 -11.99 -39.76
C THR A 65 9.98 -12.64 -39.85
N ALA A 66 9.21 -12.62 -38.76
CA ALA A 66 7.88 -13.20 -38.67
C ALA A 66 6.79 -12.12 -38.80
N ALA A 67 5.68 -12.50 -39.44
CA ALA A 67 4.52 -11.63 -39.64
C ALA A 67 3.94 -11.13 -38.29
N PRO A 68 3.48 -9.87 -38.23
CA PRO A 68 2.97 -9.28 -37.00
C PRO A 68 1.77 -10.08 -36.44
N ASN A 69 1.74 -10.16 -35.11
CA ASN A 69 0.75 -10.92 -34.34
C ASN A 69 -0.64 -10.27 -34.49
N LYS A 70 -1.61 -11.00 -35.07
CA LYS A 70 -2.93 -10.48 -35.49
C LYS A 70 -3.89 -10.09 -34.35
N ASN A 71 -3.50 -10.28 -33.09
CA ASN A 71 -4.37 -10.05 -31.93
C ASN A 71 -3.95 -8.85 -31.05
N ALA A 72 -2.89 -8.12 -31.41
CA ALA A 72 -2.62 -6.82 -30.77
C ALA A 72 -3.55 -5.76 -31.37
N SER A 73 -4.19 -4.95 -30.53
CA SER A 73 -4.86 -3.74 -31.01
C SER A 73 -3.79 -2.92 -31.75
N PHE A 74 -4.04 -2.61 -33.03
CA PHE A 74 -3.05 -1.98 -33.93
C PHE A 74 -2.60 -0.59 -33.46
N ASP A 75 -3.29 0.00 -32.49
CA ASP A 75 -3.14 1.38 -32.04
C ASP A 75 -2.29 1.57 -30.76
N ASP A 76 -2.25 0.59 -29.85
CA ASP A 76 -1.49 0.71 -28.60
C ASP A 76 0.03 0.52 -28.81
N VAL A 77 0.41 -0.21 -29.87
CA VAL A 77 1.77 -0.62 -30.27
C VAL A 77 2.62 0.54 -30.81
N LEU A 78 2.01 1.59 -31.37
CA LEU A 78 2.75 2.66 -32.07
C LEU A 78 3.28 3.78 -31.15
N ILE A 79 2.78 3.87 -29.91
CA ILE A 79 3.04 5.05 -29.06
C ILE A 79 4.30 4.92 -28.24
N ILE A 80 4.60 3.72 -27.75
CA ILE A 80 5.84 3.46 -27.01
C ILE A 80 7.04 3.48 -28.00
N GLN A 81 6.82 3.22 -29.29
CA GLN A 81 7.82 3.35 -30.37
C GLN A 81 8.33 4.78 -30.57
N ASN A 82 7.57 5.81 -30.16
CA ASN A 82 8.03 7.20 -30.28
C ASN A 82 9.23 7.48 -29.37
N PHE A 83 9.44 6.69 -28.32
CA PHE A 83 10.61 6.80 -27.47
C PHE A 83 11.77 5.99 -28.04
N LEU A 84 12.83 6.69 -28.46
CA LEU A 84 14.06 6.07 -28.95
C LEU A 84 14.87 5.44 -27.80
N PHE A 85 14.75 5.98 -26.59
CA PHE A 85 15.40 5.46 -25.39
C PHE A 85 14.42 5.42 -24.22
N ILE A 86 14.45 4.31 -23.48
CA ILE A 86 13.74 4.17 -22.20
C ILE A 86 14.74 3.90 -21.09
N PHE A 87 14.73 4.73 -20.05
CA PHE A 87 15.55 4.58 -18.84
C PHE A 87 14.66 4.16 -17.69
N PHE A 88 14.83 2.92 -17.20
CA PHE A 88 14.13 2.42 -16.03
C PHE A 88 14.97 2.60 -14.78
N LEU A 89 14.46 3.34 -13.79
CA LEU A 89 15.14 3.65 -12.54
C LEU A 89 14.32 3.16 -11.36
N SER A 90 14.93 2.34 -10.49
CA SER A 90 14.37 2.02 -9.18
C SER A 90 14.72 3.12 -8.19
N LEU A 91 13.72 3.82 -7.66
CA LEU A 91 13.97 4.90 -6.70
C LEU A 91 14.34 4.37 -5.31
N GLY A 92 13.91 3.15 -4.95
CA GLY A 92 14.37 2.44 -3.75
C GLY A 92 15.88 2.18 -3.73
N GLU A 93 16.52 2.06 -4.90
CA GLU A 93 17.99 1.90 -5.07
C GLU A 93 18.73 3.26 -5.15
N SER A 94 18.00 4.39 -5.06
CA SER A 94 18.51 5.73 -5.35
C SER A 94 18.73 6.62 -4.11
N ARG A 95 18.93 6.01 -2.94
CA ARG A 95 19.17 6.74 -1.68
C ARG A 95 20.21 7.86 -1.86
N GLY A 96 19.87 9.06 -1.40
CA GLY A 96 20.74 10.24 -1.40
C GLY A 96 21.05 10.81 -2.78
N GLN A 97 20.50 10.25 -3.86
CA GLN A 97 20.66 10.81 -5.20
C GLN A 97 19.48 11.71 -5.52
N THR A 98 19.77 12.91 -6.02
CA THR A 98 18.77 13.92 -6.33
C THR A 98 18.55 14.13 -7.82
N GLU A 99 19.50 13.76 -8.68
CA GLU A 99 19.45 13.99 -10.13
C GLU A 99 19.28 12.69 -10.91
N LEU A 100 18.36 12.66 -11.88
CA LEU A 100 18.09 11.47 -12.69
C LEU A 100 19.30 11.03 -13.53
N THR A 101 20.13 11.95 -14.02
CA THR A 101 21.35 11.60 -14.77
C THR A 101 22.33 10.78 -13.92
N HIS A 102 22.49 11.15 -12.63
CA HIS A 102 23.33 10.41 -11.69
C HIS A 102 22.73 9.04 -11.38
N MET A 103 21.40 8.94 -11.28
CA MET A 103 20.71 7.65 -11.08
C MET A 103 20.91 6.71 -12.27
N ILE A 104 20.77 7.22 -13.51
CA ILE A 104 21.05 6.44 -14.73
C ILE A 104 22.51 5.99 -14.74
N LYS A 105 23.44 6.89 -14.42
CA LYS A 105 24.86 6.53 -14.33
C LYS A 105 25.07 5.35 -13.37
N LYS A 106 24.56 5.47 -12.14
CA LYS A 106 24.78 4.47 -11.10
C LYS A 106 24.08 3.14 -11.37
N GLN A 107 22.81 3.16 -11.77
CA GLN A 107 22.03 1.93 -11.94
C GLN A 107 22.30 1.22 -13.25
N ILE A 108 22.51 1.98 -14.33
CA ILE A 108 22.63 1.44 -15.69
C ILE A 108 24.09 1.43 -16.12
N ILE A 109 24.75 2.59 -16.16
CA ILE A 109 26.09 2.70 -16.77
C ILE A 109 27.14 1.95 -15.96
N ASP A 110 27.21 2.21 -14.65
CA ASP A 110 28.22 1.63 -13.77
C ASP A 110 28.07 0.10 -13.67
N THR A 111 26.83 -0.39 -13.79
CA THR A 111 26.49 -1.81 -13.81
C THR A 111 26.88 -2.50 -15.13
N MET A 112 26.73 -1.82 -16.27
CA MET A 112 26.88 -2.41 -17.60
C MET A 112 28.28 -2.22 -18.21
N TYR A 113 28.97 -1.12 -17.92
CA TYR A 113 30.22 -0.72 -18.58
C TYR A 113 31.44 -0.75 -17.66
N SER A 114 32.63 -0.94 -18.24
CA SER A 114 33.91 -0.93 -17.53
C SER A 114 34.33 0.50 -17.20
N ASP A 115 35.16 0.69 -16.16
CA ASP A 115 35.58 2.01 -15.69
C ASP A 115 36.06 2.93 -16.81
N GLU A 116 36.92 2.43 -17.70
CA GLU A 116 37.44 3.15 -18.87
C GLU A 116 36.36 3.69 -19.83
N LYS A 117 35.20 3.02 -19.90
CA LYS A 117 34.10 3.38 -20.81
C LYS A 117 33.02 4.22 -20.13
N ARG A 118 32.98 4.29 -18.79
CA ARG A 118 31.89 4.94 -18.05
C ARG A 118 31.74 6.41 -18.41
N ASP A 119 32.84 7.16 -18.47
CA ASP A 119 32.79 8.61 -18.75
C ASP A 119 32.38 8.91 -20.20
N VAL A 120 32.83 8.08 -21.15
CA VAL A 120 32.44 8.18 -22.57
C VAL A 120 30.95 7.89 -22.72
N ILE A 121 30.45 6.82 -22.10
CA ILE A 121 29.02 6.46 -22.14
C ILE A 121 28.17 7.48 -21.40
N TYR A 122 28.65 8.03 -20.29
CA TYR A 122 27.95 9.11 -19.57
C TYR A 122 27.85 10.38 -20.42
N THR A 123 28.91 10.74 -21.15
CA THR A 123 28.86 11.86 -22.09
C THR A 123 27.86 11.61 -23.22
N LEU A 124 27.81 10.39 -23.75
CA LEU A 124 26.83 9.99 -24.76
C LEU A 124 25.39 10.05 -24.20
N LEU A 125 25.17 9.61 -22.96
CA LEU A 125 23.89 9.70 -22.28
C LEU A 125 23.40 11.16 -22.22
N LEU A 126 24.26 12.09 -21.80
CA LEU A 126 23.89 13.51 -21.74
C LEU A 126 23.46 14.02 -23.11
N LYS A 127 24.18 13.65 -24.17
CA LYS A 127 23.79 13.99 -25.55
C LYS A 127 22.44 13.37 -25.94
N ILE A 128 22.21 12.10 -25.64
CA ILE A 128 20.95 11.39 -25.91
C ILE A 128 19.77 12.11 -25.25
N ILE A 129 19.89 12.48 -23.98
CA ILE A 129 18.84 13.17 -23.22
C ILE A 129 18.51 14.54 -23.85
N GLU A 130 19.50 15.20 -24.45
CA GLU A 130 19.29 16.49 -25.11
C GLU A 130 18.72 16.39 -26.52
N THR A 131 19.11 15.38 -27.29
CA THR A 131 18.80 15.30 -28.73
C THR A 131 17.63 14.38 -29.05
N GLU A 132 17.39 13.35 -28.25
CA GLU A 132 16.49 12.24 -28.59
C GLU A 132 15.19 12.24 -27.78
N ILE A 133 14.18 11.54 -28.33
CA ILE A 133 12.90 11.35 -27.65
C ILE A 133 13.05 10.23 -26.62
N CYS A 134 12.96 10.56 -25.34
CA CYS A 134 13.26 9.63 -24.25
C CYS A 134 12.10 9.47 -23.26
N LEU A 135 11.96 8.28 -22.69
CA LEU A 135 11.11 8.04 -21.52
C LEU A 135 11.98 7.69 -20.31
N VAL A 136 11.81 8.41 -19.20
CA VAL A 136 12.39 8.03 -17.91
C VAL A 136 11.30 7.48 -17.00
N ILE A 137 11.43 6.23 -16.59
CA ILE A 137 10.55 5.59 -15.62
C ILE A 137 11.21 5.66 -14.25
N ARG A 138 10.53 6.32 -13.31
CA ARG A 138 10.90 6.45 -11.89
C ARG A 138 10.00 5.54 -11.06
N ASP A 139 10.44 4.32 -10.79
CA ASP A 139 9.63 3.32 -10.08
C ASP A 139 9.83 3.42 -8.56
N GLY A 140 8.73 3.55 -7.79
CA GLY A 140 8.74 3.50 -6.33
C GLY A 140 9.10 4.81 -5.63
N LEU A 141 8.47 5.95 -5.98
CA LEU A 141 8.78 7.24 -5.35
C LEU A 141 8.55 7.26 -3.82
N ASP A 142 7.66 6.43 -3.29
CA ASP A 142 7.46 6.29 -1.83
C ASP A 142 8.58 5.51 -1.13
N GLU A 143 9.54 5.00 -1.89
CA GLU A 143 10.73 4.28 -1.44
C GLU A 143 12.00 5.13 -1.63
N TRP A 144 11.89 6.28 -2.28
CA TRP A 144 13.00 7.21 -2.42
C TRP A 144 13.33 7.89 -1.09
N VAL A 145 14.62 7.93 -0.78
CA VAL A 145 15.14 8.61 0.40
C VAL A 145 16.03 9.77 -0.04
N ALA A 146 15.58 10.99 0.29
CA ALA A 146 16.32 12.21 0.03
C ALA A 146 17.60 12.28 0.87
N PRO A 147 18.62 13.06 0.46
CA PRO A 147 19.78 13.33 1.29
C PRO A 147 19.39 13.90 2.66
N ASP A 148 20.16 13.56 3.69
CA ASP A 148 19.92 14.05 5.04
C ASP A 148 19.91 15.58 5.09
N GLY A 149 18.93 16.16 5.80
CA GLY A 149 18.72 17.60 5.88
C GLY A 149 18.12 18.27 4.63
N SER A 150 17.81 17.52 3.57
CA SER A 150 17.14 18.08 2.39
C SER A 150 15.61 18.12 2.56
N ASN A 151 14.98 19.19 2.05
CA ASN A 151 13.52 19.36 2.02
C ASN A 151 12.87 18.85 0.72
N LEU A 152 13.59 18.03 -0.06
CA LEU A 152 13.14 17.54 -1.36
C LEU A 152 12.04 16.48 -1.18
N ALA A 153 10.95 16.63 -1.94
CA ALA A 153 9.86 15.66 -1.96
C ALA A 153 10.06 14.56 -3.00
N GLU A 154 10.79 14.88 -4.08
CA GLU A 154 11.12 14.00 -5.19
C GLU A 154 12.47 14.36 -5.81
N PRO A 155 13.10 13.46 -6.58
CA PRO A 155 14.29 13.77 -7.37
C PRO A 155 14.03 14.84 -8.43
N SER A 156 15.02 15.68 -8.66
CA SER A 156 15.07 16.66 -9.74
C SER A 156 14.91 15.98 -11.10
N MET A 157 13.94 16.47 -11.87
CA MET A 157 13.73 16.13 -13.28
C MET A 157 14.45 17.12 -14.22
N ALA A 158 15.34 17.96 -13.68
CA ALA A 158 16.09 18.94 -14.47
C ALA A 158 16.85 18.23 -15.60
N GLY A 159 16.86 18.85 -16.78
CA GLY A 159 17.47 18.28 -17.99
C GLY A 159 16.56 17.36 -18.81
N PHE A 160 15.63 16.62 -18.18
CA PHE A 160 14.71 15.70 -18.87
C PHE A 160 13.40 16.35 -19.32
N LEU A 161 13.05 17.51 -18.79
CA LEU A 161 11.77 18.17 -19.09
C LEU A 161 11.86 19.17 -20.27
N LYS A 162 12.85 18.99 -21.16
CA LYS A 162 12.92 19.65 -22.46
C LYS A 162 11.86 19.06 -23.40
N ASP A 163 11.68 19.60 -24.61
CA ASP A 163 10.55 19.27 -25.47
C ASP A 163 10.39 17.80 -25.92
N LYS A 164 11.38 16.96 -25.63
CA LYS A 164 11.52 15.62 -26.20
C LYS A 164 11.40 14.47 -25.20
N CYS A 165 11.38 14.71 -23.88
CA CYS A 165 11.29 13.59 -22.94
C CYS A 165 10.04 13.61 -22.07
N ALA A 166 9.60 12.41 -21.72
CA ALA A 166 8.57 12.16 -20.73
C ALA A 166 9.17 11.45 -19.51
N VAL A 167 8.55 11.67 -18.36
CA VAL A 167 8.88 11.06 -17.08
C VAL A 167 7.62 10.41 -16.55
N LEU A 168 7.67 9.10 -16.36
CA LEU A 168 6.62 8.30 -15.72
C LEU A 168 7.05 7.96 -14.31
N THR A 169 6.19 8.21 -13.33
CA THR A 169 6.53 8.02 -11.91
C THR A 169 5.49 7.16 -11.23
N THR A 170 5.91 6.07 -10.59
CA THR A 170 5.00 5.23 -9.80
C THR A 170 5.16 5.54 -8.30
N SER A 171 4.05 5.51 -7.55
CA SER A 171 4.09 5.71 -6.09
C SER A 171 2.83 5.23 -5.39
N ARG A 172 2.86 5.15 -4.05
CA ARG A 172 1.63 5.05 -3.22
C ARG A 172 0.87 6.39 -3.20
N PRO A 173 -0.47 6.40 -3.09
CA PRO A 173 -1.28 7.63 -3.19
C PRO A 173 -0.89 8.72 -2.19
N TRP A 174 -0.57 8.34 -0.96
CA TRP A 174 -0.20 9.29 0.09
C TRP A 174 1.06 10.08 -0.24
N LYS A 175 2.03 9.49 -0.93
CA LYS A 175 3.28 10.18 -1.30
C LYS A 175 3.03 11.26 -2.34
N LEU A 176 2.14 11.00 -3.31
CA LEU A 176 1.76 11.99 -4.31
C LEU A 176 0.85 13.08 -3.75
N ALA A 177 0.25 12.87 -2.58
CA ALA A 177 -0.60 13.86 -1.93
C ALA A 177 0.19 15.01 -1.28
N ASP A 178 1.51 14.85 -1.12
CA ASP A 178 2.44 15.90 -0.69
C ASP A 178 2.29 17.15 -1.57
N GLU A 179 2.05 18.30 -0.95
CA GLU A 179 1.84 19.56 -1.66
C GLU A 179 3.04 19.95 -2.54
N ARG A 180 4.26 19.58 -2.13
CA ARG A 180 5.47 19.85 -2.91
C ARG A 180 5.46 19.11 -4.24
N ILE A 181 4.84 17.93 -4.28
CA ILE A 181 4.65 17.13 -5.50
C ILE A 181 3.43 17.62 -6.28
N LYS A 182 2.33 18.00 -5.61
CA LYS A 182 1.18 18.60 -6.31
C LYS A 182 1.56 19.87 -7.06
N ASN A 183 2.43 20.68 -6.47
CA ASN A 183 2.94 21.90 -7.08
C ASN A 183 3.95 21.64 -8.20
N SER A 184 4.40 20.39 -8.42
CA SER A 184 5.40 20.05 -9.44
C SER A 184 4.84 19.89 -10.86
N ARG A 185 3.75 20.60 -11.21
CA ARG A 185 3.12 20.61 -12.55
C ARG A 185 2.92 19.20 -13.11
N ILE A 186 1.99 18.45 -12.52
CA ILE A 186 1.61 17.12 -13.01
C ILE A 186 0.75 17.28 -14.27
N ASP A 187 1.13 16.64 -15.38
CA ASP A 187 0.34 16.68 -16.61
C ASP A 187 -0.82 15.69 -16.55
N ILE A 188 -0.55 14.49 -16.03
CA ILE A 188 -1.57 13.46 -15.82
C ILE A 188 -1.28 12.65 -14.56
N LEU A 189 -2.33 12.39 -13.79
CA LEU A 189 -2.32 11.47 -12.64
C LEU A 189 -3.30 10.34 -12.92
N VAL A 190 -2.83 9.11 -12.75
CA VAL A 190 -3.58 7.89 -13.04
C VAL A 190 -3.52 6.96 -11.83
N GLU A 191 -4.61 6.25 -11.56
CA GLU A 191 -4.66 5.21 -10.54
C GLU A 191 -4.83 3.81 -11.14
N ILE A 192 -4.00 2.89 -10.65
CA ILE A 192 -4.14 1.45 -10.87
C ILE A 192 -4.95 0.90 -9.70
N GLU A 193 -6.20 0.54 -9.98
CA GLU A 193 -7.16 -0.03 -9.03
C GLU A 193 -7.09 -1.56 -8.95
N GLY A 194 -6.21 -2.19 -9.73
CA GLY A 194 -6.06 -3.64 -9.78
C GLY A 194 -6.70 -4.27 -11.01
N ILE A 195 -7.30 -5.44 -10.82
CA ILE A 195 -7.83 -6.32 -11.87
C ILE A 195 -9.32 -6.07 -12.08
N SER A 196 -9.71 -5.65 -13.28
CA SER A 196 -11.12 -5.47 -13.64
C SER A 196 -11.84 -6.79 -13.97
N ASP A 197 -11.12 -7.74 -14.57
CA ASP A 197 -11.64 -9.05 -14.95
C ASP A 197 -10.94 -10.16 -14.14
N SER A 198 -11.56 -10.49 -13.02
CA SER A 198 -11.05 -11.48 -12.07
C SER A 198 -11.00 -12.89 -12.66
N TYR A 199 -11.98 -13.26 -13.49
CA TYR A 199 -12.03 -14.60 -14.08
C TYR A 199 -10.91 -14.81 -15.08
N THR A 200 -10.75 -13.87 -16.03
CA THR A 200 -9.64 -13.89 -16.99
C THR A 200 -8.28 -13.86 -16.29
N PHE A 201 -8.16 -13.13 -15.18
CA PHE A 201 -6.93 -13.13 -14.39
C PHE A 201 -6.63 -14.48 -13.75
N ILE A 202 -7.61 -15.11 -13.09
CA ILE A 202 -7.48 -16.47 -12.54
C ILE A 202 -7.03 -17.43 -13.65
N GLU A 203 -7.71 -17.42 -14.79
CA GLU A 203 -7.38 -18.29 -15.92
C GLU A 203 -5.94 -18.10 -16.39
N ARG A 204 -5.47 -16.85 -16.51
CA ARG A 204 -4.08 -16.54 -16.90
C ARG A 204 -3.06 -17.04 -15.88
N VAL A 205 -3.33 -16.87 -14.59
CA VAL A 205 -2.44 -17.39 -13.53
C VAL A 205 -2.41 -18.92 -13.58
N LEU A 206 -3.57 -19.58 -13.69
CA LEU A 206 -3.66 -21.03 -13.78
C LEU A 206 -2.91 -21.59 -14.98
N ARG A 207 -2.96 -20.93 -16.15
CA ARG A 207 -2.17 -21.35 -17.32
C ARG A 207 -0.66 -21.40 -17.06
N CYS A 208 -0.16 -20.66 -16.07
CA CYS A 208 1.26 -20.65 -15.70
C CYS A 208 1.63 -21.71 -14.66
N ILE A 209 0.69 -22.16 -13.82
CA ILE A 209 0.99 -23.00 -12.64
C ILE A 209 0.29 -24.36 -12.64
N LEU A 210 -0.83 -24.50 -13.36
CA LEU A 210 -1.62 -25.71 -13.39
C LEU A 210 -0.99 -26.74 -14.32
N ASP A 211 -0.94 -28.00 -13.88
CA ASP A 211 -0.56 -29.11 -14.76
C ASP A 211 -1.54 -29.19 -15.94
N LYS A 212 -1.00 -29.45 -17.14
CA LYS A 212 -1.76 -29.60 -18.40
C LYS A 212 -2.79 -30.73 -18.35
N SER A 213 -2.63 -31.67 -17.42
CA SER A 213 -3.57 -32.77 -17.17
C SER A 213 -4.86 -32.34 -16.47
N LYS A 214 -4.84 -31.22 -15.72
CA LYS A 214 -6.00 -30.73 -14.96
C LYS A 214 -6.86 -29.81 -15.83
N ASP A 215 -8.18 -29.85 -15.62
CA ASP A 215 -9.11 -29.00 -16.37
C ASP A 215 -9.05 -27.54 -15.90
N LEU A 216 -8.51 -26.68 -16.75
CA LEU A 216 -8.34 -25.25 -16.50
C LEU A 216 -9.67 -24.55 -16.18
N MET A 217 -10.72 -24.87 -16.94
CA MET A 217 -11.99 -24.15 -16.86
C MET A 217 -12.73 -24.47 -15.57
N THR A 218 -12.88 -25.75 -15.23
CA THR A 218 -13.49 -26.17 -13.97
C THR A 218 -12.70 -25.61 -12.78
N THR A 219 -11.37 -25.71 -12.82
CA THR A 219 -10.49 -25.17 -11.76
C THR A 219 -10.69 -23.65 -11.57
N ALA A 220 -10.80 -22.89 -12.66
CA ALA A 220 -11.03 -21.44 -12.58
C ALA A 220 -12.39 -21.10 -11.94
N ILE A 221 -13.43 -21.86 -12.26
CA ILE A 221 -14.78 -21.70 -11.69
C ILE A 221 -14.78 -21.99 -10.19
N GLU A 222 -14.10 -23.05 -9.77
CA GLU A 222 -13.99 -23.44 -8.35
C GLU A 222 -13.27 -22.38 -7.52
N ILE A 223 -12.12 -21.87 -8.01
CA ILE A 223 -11.38 -20.78 -7.34
C ILE A 223 -12.24 -19.51 -7.27
N TRP A 224 -12.92 -19.15 -8.36
CA TRP A 224 -13.78 -17.97 -8.36
C TRP A 224 -14.92 -18.10 -7.33
N SER A 225 -15.52 -19.30 -7.23
CA SER A 225 -16.56 -19.60 -6.26
C SER A 225 -16.02 -19.49 -4.83
N PHE A 226 -14.87 -20.11 -4.56
CA PHE A 226 -14.16 -20.03 -3.28
C PHE A 226 -13.89 -18.58 -2.86
N ILE A 227 -13.40 -17.73 -3.77
CA ILE A 227 -13.12 -16.32 -3.49
C ILE A 227 -14.39 -15.56 -3.13
N ARG A 228 -15.50 -15.81 -3.83
CA ARG A 228 -16.78 -15.16 -3.54
C ARG A 228 -17.36 -15.60 -2.20
N GLU A 229 -17.35 -16.90 -1.93
CA GLU A 229 -17.86 -17.47 -0.68
C GLU A 229 -17.08 -16.97 0.54
N ARG A 230 -15.76 -16.80 0.40
CA ARG A 230 -14.89 -16.25 1.44
C ARG A 230 -14.88 -14.70 1.49
N GLN A 231 -15.68 -14.02 0.68
CA GLN A 231 -15.74 -12.55 0.59
C GLN A 231 -14.38 -11.89 0.26
N LEU A 232 -13.57 -12.57 -0.56
CA LEU A 232 -12.23 -12.15 -0.96
C LEU A 232 -12.21 -11.43 -2.32
N THR A 233 -13.34 -10.94 -2.82
CA THR A 233 -13.41 -10.25 -4.12
C THR A 233 -12.56 -8.97 -4.15
N TRP A 234 -12.24 -8.40 -2.99
CA TRP A 234 -11.32 -7.27 -2.85
C TRP A 234 -9.87 -7.60 -3.25
N LEU A 235 -9.50 -8.88 -3.35
CA LEU A 235 -8.19 -9.31 -3.86
C LEU A 235 -7.91 -8.80 -5.28
N SER A 236 -8.96 -8.52 -6.06
CA SER A 236 -8.84 -7.82 -7.34
C SER A 236 -8.01 -6.53 -7.25
N ASN A 237 -8.06 -5.82 -6.12
CA ASN A 237 -7.28 -4.60 -5.89
C ASN A 237 -5.79 -4.87 -5.66
N SER A 238 -5.41 -6.11 -5.31
CA SER A 238 -4.05 -6.55 -5.06
C SER A 238 -3.73 -7.82 -5.86
N PRO A 239 -3.40 -7.71 -7.16
CA PRO A 239 -2.96 -8.82 -8.00
C PRO A 239 -1.90 -9.71 -7.36
N MET A 240 -1.02 -9.13 -6.53
CA MET A 240 -0.04 -9.88 -5.76
C MET A 240 -0.73 -10.88 -4.81
N LEU A 241 -1.60 -10.41 -3.91
CA LEU A 241 -2.30 -11.28 -2.96
C LEU A 241 -3.26 -12.23 -3.67
N TYR A 242 -3.91 -11.77 -4.74
CA TYR A 242 -4.76 -12.62 -5.57
C TYR A 242 -3.97 -13.80 -6.13
N THR A 243 -2.80 -13.55 -6.74
CA THR A 243 -1.92 -14.61 -7.25
C THR A 243 -1.54 -15.60 -6.15
N LEU A 244 -1.23 -15.11 -4.95
CA LEU A 244 -0.86 -15.96 -3.82
C LEU A 244 -2.01 -16.85 -3.34
N VAL A 245 -3.23 -16.31 -3.28
CA VAL A 245 -4.43 -17.09 -2.93
C VAL A 245 -4.70 -18.15 -3.98
N ILE A 246 -4.56 -17.81 -5.27
CA ILE A 246 -4.70 -18.79 -6.37
C ILE A 246 -3.65 -19.89 -6.23
N CYS A 247 -2.36 -19.54 -6.05
CA CYS A 247 -1.29 -20.52 -5.88
C CYS A 247 -1.53 -21.42 -4.67
N LYS A 248 -1.88 -20.85 -3.51
CA LYS A 248 -2.16 -21.62 -2.29
C LYS A 248 -3.35 -22.56 -2.49
N TRP A 249 -4.41 -22.10 -3.13
CA TRP A 249 -5.58 -22.92 -3.43
C TRP A 249 -5.19 -24.09 -4.35
N VAL A 250 -4.40 -23.84 -5.40
CA VAL A 250 -3.88 -24.88 -6.30
C VAL A 250 -2.99 -25.89 -5.57
N ASP A 251 -2.15 -25.43 -4.64
CA ASP A 251 -1.28 -26.28 -3.83
C ASP A 251 -2.08 -27.15 -2.82
N THR A 252 -3.32 -26.78 -2.52
CA THR A 252 -4.16 -27.42 -1.49
C THR A 252 -5.48 -27.94 -2.05
N MET A 253 -5.58 -28.17 -3.37
CA MET A 253 -6.84 -28.61 -4.02
C MET A 253 -7.41 -29.91 -3.45
N GLU A 254 -6.56 -30.74 -2.85
CA GLU A 254 -6.93 -32.03 -2.25
C GLU A 254 -7.26 -31.91 -0.75
N GLU A 255 -7.07 -30.72 -0.16
CA GLU A 255 -7.32 -30.43 1.25
C GLU A 255 -8.69 -29.74 1.45
N GLU A 256 -9.34 -29.95 2.60
CA GLU A 256 -10.63 -29.29 2.90
C GLU A 256 -10.48 -27.79 3.24
N GLU A 257 -9.29 -27.36 3.68
CA GLU A 257 -9.03 -25.98 4.12
C GLU A 257 -7.87 -25.35 3.33
N HIS A 258 -8.20 -24.41 2.45
CA HIS A 258 -7.20 -23.74 1.60
C HIS A 258 -6.55 -22.51 2.25
N LEU A 259 -7.21 -21.87 3.23
CA LEU A 259 -6.77 -20.63 3.88
C LEU A 259 -7.09 -20.65 5.38
N ASN A 260 -6.18 -20.13 6.19
CA ASN A 260 -6.29 -20.04 7.65
C ASN A 260 -7.15 -18.84 8.16
N GLY A 261 -7.71 -18.07 7.23
CA GLY A 261 -8.50 -16.87 7.48
C GLY A 261 -8.57 -15.94 6.27
N THR A 262 -9.38 -14.89 6.37
CA THR A 262 -9.61 -13.91 5.29
C THR A 262 -9.02 -12.52 5.60
N SER A 263 -8.50 -12.33 6.82
CA SER A 263 -7.78 -11.12 7.23
C SER A 263 -6.45 -10.98 6.47
N LEU A 264 -5.94 -9.76 6.35
CA LEU A 264 -4.66 -9.52 5.70
C LEU A 264 -3.53 -10.27 6.44
N CYS A 265 -3.52 -10.26 7.77
CA CYS A 265 -2.60 -11.01 8.60
C CYS A 265 -2.69 -12.52 8.33
N ALA A 266 -3.89 -13.09 8.17
CA ALA A 266 -4.06 -14.49 7.86
C ALA A 266 -3.55 -14.84 6.45
N LEU A 267 -3.79 -13.98 5.46
CA LEU A 267 -3.29 -14.18 4.10
C LEU A 267 -1.76 -14.10 4.04
N TYR A 268 -1.14 -13.13 4.72
CA TYR A 268 0.32 -13.02 4.82
C TYR A 268 0.95 -14.17 5.61
N THR A 269 0.29 -14.64 6.65
CA THR A 269 0.69 -15.83 7.40
C THR A 269 0.69 -17.06 6.49
N THR A 270 -0.39 -17.26 5.72
CA THR A 270 -0.51 -18.35 4.76
C THR A 270 0.55 -18.26 3.66
N PHE A 271 0.87 -17.04 3.22
CA PHE A 271 1.93 -16.82 2.25
C PHE A 271 3.31 -17.19 2.79
N LEU A 272 3.66 -16.75 3.99
CA LEU A 272 4.92 -17.14 4.64
C LEU A 272 5.00 -18.65 4.82
N GLU A 273 3.89 -19.30 5.21
CA GLU A 273 3.83 -20.76 5.33
C GLU A 273 4.18 -21.44 4.01
N SER A 274 3.55 -21.05 2.90
CA SER A 274 3.84 -21.62 1.58
C SER A 274 5.29 -21.40 1.14
N LEU A 275 5.83 -20.20 1.36
CA LEU A 275 7.22 -19.87 1.01
C LEU A 275 8.23 -20.70 1.81
N CYS A 276 8.04 -20.76 3.12
CA CYS A 276 8.94 -21.49 3.99
C CYS A 276 8.83 -23.00 3.82
N LYS A 277 7.63 -23.53 3.52
CA LYS A 277 7.43 -24.95 3.21
C LYS A 277 8.28 -25.40 2.03
N LYS A 278 8.15 -24.68 0.93
CA LYS A 278 8.95 -24.91 -0.28
C LYS A 278 10.46 -24.83 -0.03
N ALA A 279 10.88 -23.89 0.82
CA ALA A 279 12.29 -23.72 1.18
C ALA A 279 12.84 -24.96 1.90
N ASN A 280 12.15 -25.42 2.93
CA ASN A 280 12.58 -26.56 3.74
C ASN A 280 12.54 -27.86 2.93
N ASP A 281 11.51 -28.08 2.11
CA ASP A 281 11.41 -29.27 1.24
C ASP A 281 12.61 -29.38 0.30
N THR A 282 13.16 -28.22 -0.11
CA THR A 282 14.34 -28.14 -0.99
C THR A 282 15.67 -28.31 -0.23
N THR A 283 15.70 -28.12 1.09
CA THR A 283 16.95 -27.94 1.85
C THR A 283 17.13 -28.89 3.03
N GLY A 284 16.06 -29.48 3.55
CA GLY A 284 16.06 -30.34 4.73
C GLY A 284 16.53 -29.64 6.01
N PHE A 285 16.44 -28.30 6.10
CA PHE A 285 17.08 -27.55 7.17
C PHE A 285 16.54 -27.87 8.57
N PHE A 286 15.29 -28.34 8.72
CA PHE A 286 14.65 -28.42 10.05
C PHE A 286 13.81 -29.69 10.23
N ASN A 287 14.46 -30.78 10.67
CA ASN A 287 13.77 -32.01 11.10
C ASN A 287 13.49 -32.08 12.61
N ASP A 288 14.07 -31.19 13.43
CA ASP A 288 13.97 -31.28 14.90
C ASP A 288 13.85 -29.90 15.55
N LEU A 289 12.64 -29.33 15.64
CA LEU A 289 12.40 -28.14 16.46
C LEU A 289 11.01 -28.16 17.11
N ASN A 290 10.99 -27.99 18.44
CA ASN A 290 9.80 -27.76 19.26
C ASN A 290 9.62 -26.24 19.50
N PRO A 291 8.53 -25.64 19.02
CA PRO A 291 8.40 -24.19 19.01
C PRO A 291 7.50 -23.60 20.09
N PRO A 292 7.70 -22.32 20.46
CA PRO A 292 6.79 -21.58 21.32
C PRO A 292 5.46 -21.23 20.61
N HIS A 293 4.42 -21.03 21.41
CA HIS A 293 3.05 -20.78 20.97
C HIS A 293 2.81 -19.32 20.56
N VAL A 294 2.37 -19.08 19.32
CA VAL A 294 1.90 -17.77 18.84
C VAL A 294 0.51 -17.93 18.22
N LYS A 295 -0.44 -17.03 18.52
CA LYS A 295 -1.83 -17.16 18.04
C LYS A 295 -1.99 -17.08 16.51
N CYS A 296 -1.31 -16.17 15.81
CA CYS A 296 -1.43 -16.06 14.34
C CYS A 296 -0.82 -17.28 13.60
N PHE A 297 0.28 -17.83 14.12
CA PHE A 297 0.90 -19.07 13.62
C PHE A 297 0.39 -20.33 14.33
N SER A 298 -0.57 -20.20 15.26
CA SER A 298 -1.12 -21.35 15.99
C SER A 298 -1.94 -22.25 15.08
N ARG A 299 -2.54 -21.66 14.04
CA ARG A 299 -3.30 -22.36 13.00
C ARG A 299 -2.41 -23.01 11.94
N THR A 300 -1.13 -22.62 11.85
CA THR A 300 -0.16 -23.17 10.90
C THR A 300 0.69 -24.25 11.56
N SER A 301 0.35 -25.52 11.38
CA SER A 301 1.12 -26.65 11.91
C SER A 301 2.56 -26.69 11.39
N TYR A 302 2.81 -26.11 10.22
CA TYR A 302 4.10 -26.11 9.55
C TYR A 302 5.06 -25.00 10.01
N LEU A 303 4.56 -23.78 10.20
CA LEU A 303 5.43 -22.66 10.63
C LEU A 303 5.93 -22.84 12.07
N ARG A 304 5.24 -23.68 12.85
CA ARG A 304 5.64 -24.07 14.20
C ARG A 304 7.13 -24.47 14.21
N PRO A 305 7.59 -25.59 13.62
CA PRO A 305 8.99 -26.00 13.66
C PRO A 305 10.03 -24.92 13.28
N ILE A 306 9.68 -23.97 12.41
CA ILE A 306 10.62 -22.99 11.86
C ILE A 306 10.43 -21.56 12.41
N ILE A 307 9.60 -21.41 13.44
CA ILE A 307 9.21 -20.09 13.97
C ILE A 307 10.41 -19.27 14.44
N GLN A 308 11.47 -19.92 14.94
CA GLN A 308 12.69 -19.23 15.35
C GLN A 308 13.35 -18.48 14.19
N ASN A 309 13.38 -19.06 12.99
CA ASN A 309 13.91 -18.35 11.81
C ASN A 309 12.98 -17.21 11.39
N VAL A 310 11.67 -17.42 11.47
CA VAL A 310 10.69 -16.36 11.20
C VAL A 310 10.87 -15.21 12.19
N ASP A 311 11.12 -15.48 13.47
CA ASP A 311 11.36 -14.48 14.51
C ASP A 311 12.64 -13.69 14.23
N VAL A 312 13.74 -14.36 13.89
CA VAL A 312 15.02 -13.70 13.59
C VAL A 312 14.93 -12.86 12.30
N ILE A 313 14.29 -13.38 11.25
CA ILE A 313 14.03 -12.62 10.02
C ILE A 313 13.09 -11.44 10.29
N SER A 314 12.10 -11.60 11.16
CA SER A 314 11.18 -10.53 11.55
C SER A 314 11.87 -9.42 12.32
N LYS A 315 12.81 -9.78 13.21
CA LYS A 315 13.68 -8.83 13.89
C LYS A 315 14.55 -8.06 12.89
N ALA A 316 15.14 -8.76 11.91
CA ALA A 316 15.91 -8.10 10.85
C ALA A 316 15.03 -7.16 10.00
N ALA A 317 13.82 -7.60 9.61
CA ALA A 317 12.86 -6.78 8.87
C ALA A 317 12.53 -5.47 9.61
N PHE A 318 12.28 -5.56 10.93
CA PHE A 318 12.07 -4.42 11.80
C PHE A 318 13.27 -3.47 11.83
N HIS A 319 14.47 -3.96 12.16
CA HIS A 319 15.63 -3.08 12.28
C HIS A 319 16.05 -2.45 10.95
N LEU A 320 15.90 -3.16 9.84
CA LEU A 320 16.18 -2.63 8.51
C LEU A 320 15.14 -1.58 8.08
N LEU A 321 13.88 -1.75 8.49
CA LEU A 321 12.80 -0.79 8.18
C LEU A 321 12.91 0.50 9.02
N PHE A 322 13.30 0.37 10.29
CA PHE A 322 13.33 1.47 11.26
C PHE A 322 14.75 1.98 11.59
N SER A 323 15.76 1.56 10.82
CA SER A 323 17.15 1.98 11.01
C SER A 323 17.28 3.51 11.07
N PRO A 324 17.90 4.08 12.12
CA PRO A 324 18.14 5.53 12.19
C PRO A 324 19.01 6.04 11.05
N GLU A 325 20.04 5.28 10.68
CA GLU A 325 21.02 5.65 9.65
C GLU A 325 20.46 5.48 8.23
N LYS A 326 19.53 4.54 8.04
CA LYS A 326 18.94 4.20 6.74
C LYS A 326 17.43 4.24 6.68
N GLU A 327 16.85 5.20 7.40
CA GLU A 327 15.40 5.35 7.48
C GLU A 327 14.75 5.36 6.08
N LYS A 328 13.65 4.62 5.92
CA LYS A 328 12.85 4.50 4.69
C LYS A 328 13.52 3.76 3.53
N SER A 329 14.76 3.28 3.67
CA SER A 329 15.43 2.49 2.63
C SER A 329 14.96 1.04 2.64
N ILE A 330 14.69 0.49 1.46
CA ILE A 330 14.27 -0.91 1.29
C ILE A 330 15.38 -1.82 0.74
N VAL A 331 16.53 -1.21 0.38
CA VAL A 331 17.69 -1.91 -0.17
C VAL A 331 18.87 -1.77 0.76
N PHE A 332 19.48 -2.90 1.09
CA PHE A 332 20.60 -3.03 2.01
C PHE A 332 21.70 -3.92 1.39
N ASN A 333 22.89 -3.88 1.98
CA ASN A 333 24.03 -4.67 1.53
C ASN A 333 24.26 -5.92 2.40
N ASP A 334 25.24 -6.73 2.03
CA ASP A 334 25.62 -7.96 2.76
C ASP A 334 26.03 -7.71 4.21
N GLN A 335 26.76 -6.63 4.48
CA GLN A 335 27.22 -6.29 5.82
C GLN A 335 26.04 -5.93 6.73
N GLU A 336 25.09 -5.14 6.22
CA GLU A 336 23.90 -4.73 6.94
C GLU A 336 22.99 -5.90 7.27
N LEU A 337 22.83 -6.84 6.33
CA LEU A 337 22.07 -8.05 6.60
C LEU A 337 22.78 -8.94 7.63
N SER A 338 24.11 -9.03 7.55
CA SER A 338 24.93 -9.84 8.46
C SER A 338 24.96 -9.31 9.89
N ASN A 339 24.58 -8.05 10.12
CA ASN A 339 24.38 -7.52 11.47
C ASN A 339 23.19 -8.15 12.20
N TYR A 340 22.25 -8.76 11.46
CA TYR A 340 21.01 -9.29 12.01
C TYR A 340 20.80 -10.78 11.73
N LEU A 341 21.33 -11.30 10.63
CA LEU A 341 21.16 -12.69 10.20
C LEU A 341 22.51 -13.40 10.06
N THR A 342 22.60 -14.60 10.62
CA THR A 342 23.69 -15.55 10.37
C THR A 342 23.70 -16.03 8.92
N PRO A 343 24.83 -16.57 8.39
CA PRO A 343 24.88 -17.08 7.02
C PRO A 343 23.81 -18.13 6.69
N SER A 344 23.48 -19.01 7.64
CA SER A 344 22.41 -20.02 7.47
C SER A 344 21.02 -19.39 7.40
N GLU A 345 20.73 -18.38 8.21
CA GLU A 345 19.44 -17.66 8.18
C GLU A 345 19.31 -16.84 6.89
N GLN A 346 20.40 -16.24 6.40
CA GLN A 346 20.42 -15.56 5.11
C GLN A 346 20.16 -16.55 3.96
N GLU A 347 20.79 -17.72 3.99
CA GLU A 347 20.57 -18.77 3.00
C GLU A 347 19.13 -19.25 3.01
N PHE A 348 18.55 -19.49 4.20
CA PHE A 348 17.15 -19.84 4.35
C PHE A 348 16.24 -18.75 3.81
N ALA A 349 16.44 -17.49 4.20
CA ALA A 349 15.62 -16.37 3.73
C ALA A 349 15.69 -16.18 2.20
N LEU A 350 16.85 -16.42 1.58
CA LEU A 350 17.04 -16.41 0.13
C LEU A 350 16.31 -17.58 -0.55
N LYS A 351 16.47 -18.81 -0.04
CA LYS A 351 15.85 -20.01 -0.61
C LYS A 351 14.34 -20.04 -0.42
N ALA A 352 13.84 -19.51 0.69
CA ALA A 352 12.41 -19.29 0.92
C ALA A 352 11.84 -18.18 0.04
N GLY A 353 12.68 -17.37 -0.61
CA GLY A 353 12.21 -16.23 -1.38
C GLY A 353 11.60 -15.14 -0.50
N LEU A 354 12.03 -15.01 0.75
CA LEU A 354 11.66 -13.87 1.62
C LEU A 354 12.48 -12.63 1.29
N ILE A 355 13.75 -12.84 0.91
CA ILE A 355 14.67 -11.82 0.44
C ILE A 355 15.20 -12.17 -0.95
N SER A 356 15.52 -11.14 -1.73
CA SER A 356 16.19 -11.25 -3.01
C SER A 356 17.57 -10.60 -2.94
N LYS A 357 18.57 -11.25 -3.54
CA LYS A 357 19.94 -10.74 -3.63
C LYS A 357 20.32 -10.59 -5.10
N ARG A 358 20.56 -9.35 -5.54
CA ARG A 358 21.10 -9.05 -6.87
C ARG A 358 22.61 -8.90 -6.77
N LYS A 359 23.32 -9.75 -7.52
CA LYS A 359 24.75 -9.60 -7.76
C LYS A 359 24.96 -8.96 -9.12
N THR A 360 25.39 -7.72 -9.15
CA THR A 360 25.89 -7.12 -10.40
C THR A 360 27.31 -7.64 -10.64
N LYS A 361 27.62 -8.11 -11.86
CA LYS A 361 28.92 -8.72 -12.22
C LYS A 361 30.16 -7.87 -11.87
N ARG A 362 29.98 -6.56 -11.62
CA ARG A 362 31.06 -5.58 -11.39
C ARG A 362 30.93 -4.74 -10.11
N ALA A 363 29.85 -4.85 -9.33
CA ALA A 363 29.81 -4.18 -8.03
C ALA A 363 30.31 -5.12 -6.95
N PHE A 364 31.20 -4.61 -6.08
CA PHE A 364 31.72 -5.33 -4.93
C PHE A 364 30.66 -5.60 -3.86
N ASN A 365 29.53 -4.88 -3.90
CA ASN A 365 28.43 -5.00 -2.94
C ASN A 365 27.17 -5.52 -3.65
N SER A 366 26.55 -6.56 -3.11
CA SER A 366 25.22 -6.96 -3.56
C SER A 366 24.14 -6.04 -3.03
N SER A 367 23.11 -5.78 -3.83
CA SER A 367 21.87 -5.20 -3.34
C SER A 367 20.92 -6.31 -2.88
N ILE A 368 20.43 -6.18 -1.66
CA ILE A 368 19.51 -7.11 -1.02
C ILE A 368 18.25 -6.34 -0.63
N SER A 369 17.11 -6.96 -0.81
CA SER A 369 15.80 -6.42 -0.40
C SER A 369 14.86 -7.56 -0.06
N PHE A 370 13.82 -7.27 0.74
CA PHE A 370 12.68 -8.19 0.81
C PHE A 370 12.00 -8.25 -0.55
N ILE A 371 11.44 -9.41 -0.92
CA ILE A 371 10.82 -9.58 -2.25
C ILE A 371 9.66 -8.62 -2.51
N HIS A 372 9.03 -8.10 -1.45
CA HIS A 372 8.08 -6.99 -1.52
C HIS A 372 8.06 -6.21 -0.20
N LYS A 373 7.90 -4.89 -0.28
CA LYS A 373 7.88 -3.98 0.88
C LYS A 373 6.83 -4.37 1.93
N SER A 374 5.65 -4.82 1.50
CA SER A 374 4.60 -5.22 2.47
C SER A 374 4.89 -6.52 3.22
N ILE A 375 5.81 -7.37 2.73
CA ILE A 375 6.28 -8.53 3.49
C ILE A 375 7.24 -8.06 4.59
N GLN A 376 8.12 -7.12 4.28
CA GLN A 376 8.95 -6.47 5.30
C GLN A 376 8.08 -5.76 6.36
N GLU A 377 7.04 -5.03 5.92
CA GLU A 377 6.10 -4.35 6.82
C GLU A 377 5.33 -5.35 7.71
N PHE A 378 4.90 -6.49 7.17
CA PHE A 378 4.23 -7.56 7.93
C PHE A 378 5.17 -8.19 8.97
N LEU A 379 6.38 -8.58 8.56
CA LEU A 379 7.38 -9.18 9.44
C LEU A 379 7.82 -8.20 10.55
N ALA A 380 7.96 -6.92 10.23
CA ALA A 380 8.22 -5.88 11.23
C ALA A 380 7.07 -5.74 12.23
N ALA A 381 5.81 -5.71 11.76
CA ALA A 381 4.64 -5.67 12.63
C ALA A 381 4.54 -6.91 13.54
N TYR A 382 4.86 -8.08 13.00
CA TYR A 382 4.96 -9.31 13.77
C TYR A 382 6.02 -9.23 14.88
N HIS A 383 7.20 -8.68 14.59
CA HIS A 383 8.23 -8.47 15.62
C HIS A 383 7.76 -7.52 16.73
N ILE A 384 7.11 -6.40 16.36
CA ILE A 384 6.54 -5.42 17.31
C ILE A 384 5.44 -6.07 18.16
N ALA A 385 4.60 -6.91 17.58
CA ALA A 385 3.54 -7.61 18.29
C ALA A 385 4.07 -8.49 19.44
N HIS A 386 5.29 -9.02 19.31
CA HIS A 386 5.96 -9.81 20.36
C HIS A 386 6.79 -8.95 21.32
N ASN A 387 7.09 -7.72 20.94
CA ASN A 387 8.00 -6.82 21.64
C ASN A 387 7.35 -5.43 21.77
N ALA A 388 6.20 -5.36 22.43
CA ALA A 388 5.38 -4.14 22.50
C ALA A 388 6.07 -2.92 23.15
N HIS A 389 7.19 -3.12 23.84
CA HIS A 389 8.05 -2.04 24.34
C HIS A 389 8.70 -1.22 23.20
N LEU A 390 8.95 -1.85 22.03
CA LEU A 390 9.52 -1.18 20.85
C LEU A 390 8.66 -0.03 20.33
N VAL A 391 7.35 -0.03 20.65
CA VAL A 391 6.46 1.09 20.32
C VAL A 391 6.93 2.38 20.99
N ASP A 392 7.38 2.31 22.25
CA ASP A 392 7.95 3.47 22.95
C ASP A 392 9.39 3.71 22.52
N ASP A 393 10.21 2.66 22.55
CA ASP A 393 11.66 2.79 22.47
C ASP A 393 12.15 3.22 21.08
N VAL A 394 11.44 2.78 20.02
CA VAL A 394 11.88 2.97 18.64
C VAL A 394 10.85 3.72 17.82
N ILE A 395 9.59 3.29 17.85
CA ILE A 395 8.55 3.82 16.95
C ILE A 395 8.16 5.24 17.34
N SER A 396 8.08 5.55 18.64
CA SER A 396 7.85 6.93 19.10
C SER A 396 8.93 7.89 18.57
N GLY A 397 10.21 7.51 18.70
CA GLY A 397 11.32 8.28 18.15
C GLY A 397 11.28 8.41 16.62
N TYR A 398 10.86 7.35 15.90
CA TYR A 398 10.63 7.40 14.45
C TYR A 398 9.52 8.39 14.08
N LEU A 399 8.38 8.34 14.77
CA LEU A 399 7.23 9.22 14.54
C LEU A 399 7.53 10.68 14.89
N GLY A 400 8.41 10.92 15.86
CA GLY A 400 8.89 12.25 16.23
C GLY A 400 9.82 12.89 15.20
N ARG A 401 10.49 12.10 14.34
CA ARG A 401 11.49 12.61 13.38
C ARG A 401 10.89 13.23 12.13
N HIS A 402 9.78 12.71 11.62
CA HIS A 402 9.17 13.21 10.37
C HIS A 402 7.69 13.50 10.53
N SER A 403 7.22 14.58 9.93
CA SER A 403 5.81 14.97 10.05
C SER A 403 4.85 13.96 9.42
N ASP A 404 5.32 13.22 8.42
CA ASP A 404 4.59 12.24 7.62
C ASP A 404 4.96 10.79 7.98
N ALA A 405 5.78 10.57 9.02
CA ALA A 405 6.25 9.24 9.44
C ALA A 405 5.13 8.20 9.61
N TYR A 406 3.96 8.64 10.09
CA TYR A 406 2.79 7.76 10.27
C TYR A 406 2.26 7.18 8.94
N LEU A 407 2.45 7.88 7.82
CA LEU A 407 2.08 7.38 6.48
C LEU A 407 3.02 6.27 6.03
N TYR A 408 4.31 6.37 6.38
CA TYR A 408 5.32 5.36 6.07
C TYR A 408 5.11 4.05 6.84
N ILE A 409 4.55 4.13 8.06
CA ILE A 409 4.30 2.95 8.89
C ILE A 409 2.84 2.49 8.85
N SER A 410 2.01 3.08 7.99
CA SER A 410 0.58 2.78 7.88
C SER A 410 0.30 1.29 7.74
N GLN A 411 1.05 0.61 6.87
CA GLN A 411 0.90 -0.82 6.65
C GLN A 411 1.34 -1.65 7.87
N VAL A 412 2.41 -1.23 8.55
CA VAL A 412 2.86 -1.86 9.82
C VAL A 412 1.78 -1.71 10.89
N PHE A 413 1.15 -0.54 10.99
CA PHE A 413 0.04 -0.29 11.91
C PHE A 413 -1.16 -1.19 11.61
N ILE A 414 -1.57 -1.32 10.34
CA ILE A 414 -2.69 -2.19 9.94
C ILE A 414 -2.43 -3.63 10.37
N PHE A 415 -1.24 -4.16 10.07
CA PHE A 415 -0.86 -5.50 10.51
C PHE A 415 -0.79 -5.63 12.03
N LEU A 416 -0.24 -4.64 12.73
CA LEU A 416 -0.16 -4.67 14.18
C LEU A 416 -1.55 -4.72 14.84
N CYS A 417 -2.55 -4.05 14.25
CA CYS A 417 -3.95 -4.12 14.70
C CYS A 417 -4.50 -5.54 14.64
N GLY A 418 -4.19 -6.30 13.58
CA GLY A 418 -4.55 -7.71 13.45
C GLY A 418 -3.74 -8.63 14.38
N LEU A 419 -2.50 -8.27 14.73
CA LEU A 419 -1.58 -9.16 15.46
C LEU A 419 -1.58 -8.97 16.97
N ASN A 420 -1.61 -7.73 17.47
CA ASN A 420 -1.57 -7.41 18.89
C ASN A 420 -2.28 -6.09 19.20
N ILE A 421 -3.46 -6.22 19.79
CA ILE A 421 -4.34 -5.10 20.11
C ILE A 421 -3.75 -4.08 21.10
N SER A 422 -2.96 -4.54 22.06
CA SER A 422 -2.36 -3.67 23.08
C SER A 422 -1.28 -2.80 22.46
N ALA A 423 -0.42 -3.39 21.63
CA ALA A 423 0.61 -2.66 20.91
C ALA A 423 -0.01 -1.70 19.88
N ALA A 424 -1.08 -2.11 19.20
CA ALA A 424 -1.82 -1.29 18.26
C ALA A 424 -2.48 -0.07 18.92
N ASN A 425 -3.17 -0.25 20.05
CA ASN A 425 -3.78 0.84 20.82
C ASN A 425 -2.73 1.88 21.26
N LYS A 426 -1.57 1.41 21.69
CA LYS A 426 -0.44 2.25 22.09
C LYS A 426 0.11 3.05 20.91
N LEU A 427 0.36 2.39 19.77
CA LEU A 427 0.82 3.04 18.55
C LEU A 427 -0.21 4.05 18.03
N SER A 428 -1.49 3.72 18.07
CA SER A 428 -2.59 4.63 17.73
C SER A 428 -2.60 5.88 18.61
N GLY A 429 -2.37 5.73 19.92
CA GLY A 429 -2.22 6.85 20.85
C GLY A 429 -1.13 7.83 20.41
N ILE A 430 0.07 7.31 20.15
CA ILE A 430 1.24 8.10 19.71
C ILE A 430 0.97 8.77 18.35
N MET A 431 0.42 8.03 17.38
CA MET A 431 0.05 8.56 16.07
C MET A 431 -0.96 9.72 16.18
N ASN A 432 -1.96 9.59 17.06
CA ASN A 432 -2.97 10.63 17.30
C ASN A 432 -2.37 11.88 17.96
N GLU A 433 -1.49 11.73 18.94
CA GLU A 433 -0.82 12.85 19.59
C GLU A 433 0.00 13.66 18.59
N HIS A 434 0.81 12.99 17.76
CA HIS A 434 1.60 13.65 16.73
C HIS A 434 0.74 14.27 15.63
N ASN A 435 -0.44 13.73 15.33
CA ASN A 435 -1.36 14.30 14.34
C ASN A 435 -2.08 15.53 14.89
N ASN A 436 -2.53 15.50 16.15
CA ASN A 436 -3.20 16.63 16.81
C ASN A 436 -2.28 17.85 16.93
N ILE A 437 -1.01 17.64 17.32
CA ILE A 437 0.00 18.71 17.32
C ILE A 437 0.09 19.39 15.95
N LYS A 438 -0.08 18.63 14.85
CA LYS A 438 -0.01 19.17 13.48
C LYS A 438 -1.31 19.80 12.99
N ARG A 439 -2.49 19.30 13.38
CA ARG A 439 -3.78 19.96 13.10
C ARG A 439 -3.87 21.34 13.75
N ILE A 440 -3.22 21.53 14.91
CA ILE A 440 -3.08 22.86 15.53
C ILE A 440 -2.20 23.78 14.66
N HIS A 441 -1.28 23.22 13.87
CA HIS A 441 -0.41 23.95 12.94
C HIS A 441 -0.94 24.08 11.50
N ARG A 442 -1.92 23.26 11.06
CA ARG A 442 -2.52 23.31 9.71
C ARG A 442 -4.03 23.11 9.77
N SER A 443 -4.77 24.07 9.21
CA SER A 443 -6.24 24.13 9.20
C SER A 443 -6.91 22.83 8.73
N ILE A 444 -8.03 22.52 9.38
CA ILE A 444 -8.79 21.26 9.50
C ILE A 444 -9.27 20.57 8.18
N PHE A 445 -8.90 21.04 6.99
CA PHE A 445 -9.48 20.59 5.70
C PHE A 445 -8.50 19.92 4.71
N SER A 446 -7.34 19.42 5.16
CA SER A 446 -6.35 18.78 4.26
C SER A 446 -6.66 17.30 3.98
N TYR A 447 -6.31 16.83 2.77
CA TYR A 447 -6.33 15.42 2.32
C TYR A 447 -5.60 14.45 3.28
N GLU A 448 -4.66 14.96 4.08
CA GLU A 448 -3.94 14.20 5.10
C GLU A 448 -4.86 13.68 6.22
N GLY A 449 -5.93 14.43 6.55
CA GLY A 449 -6.93 14.03 7.55
C GLY A 449 -7.79 12.83 7.10
N ASP A 450 -8.21 12.82 5.84
CA ASP A 450 -8.94 11.69 5.23
C ASP A 450 -8.02 10.44 5.13
N THR A 451 -6.75 10.64 4.76
CA THR A 451 -5.79 9.53 4.68
C THR A 451 -5.53 8.89 6.04
N PHE A 452 -5.38 9.69 7.10
CA PHE A 452 -5.21 9.16 8.46
C PHE A 452 -6.43 8.33 8.90
N GLN A 453 -7.63 8.86 8.70
CA GLN A 453 -8.87 8.17 9.05
C GLN A 453 -8.99 6.81 8.34
N ARG A 454 -8.67 6.74 7.05
CA ARG A 454 -8.66 5.48 6.28
C ARG A 454 -7.68 4.46 6.82
N ILE A 455 -6.47 4.88 7.24
CA ILE A 455 -5.48 3.99 7.85
C ILE A 455 -6.03 3.38 9.15
N ILE A 456 -6.67 4.21 9.96
CA ILE A 456 -7.29 3.81 11.21
C ILE A 456 -8.45 2.82 10.98
N GLU A 457 -9.32 3.08 10.01
CA GLU A 457 -10.41 2.19 9.62
C GLU A 457 -9.92 0.85 9.05
N ALA A 458 -8.85 0.87 8.26
CA ALA A 458 -8.23 -0.34 7.73
C ALA A 458 -7.62 -1.20 8.85
N GLY A 459 -6.89 -0.60 9.79
CA GLY A 459 -6.35 -1.32 10.94
C GLY A 459 -7.45 -1.90 11.84
N TYR A 460 -8.52 -1.16 12.03
CA TYR A 460 -9.70 -1.65 12.74
C TYR A 460 -10.35 -2.85 12.05
N THR A 461 -10.58 -2.77 10.74
CA THR A 461 -11.16 -3.87 9.97
C THR A 461 -10.29 -5.13 10.10
N GLU A 462 -8.98 -4.94 10.06
CA GLU A 462 -8.01 -6.03 10.22
C GLU A 462 -8.05 -6.65 11.61
N ALA A 463 -8.16 -5.85 12.67
CA ALA A 463 -8.32 -6.33 14.04
C ALA A 463 -9.55 -7.22 14.21
N VAL A 464 -10.68 -6.78 13.66
CA VAL A 464 -11.95 -7.53 13.70
C VAL A 464 -11.82 -8.86 12.98
N LEU A 465 -11.31 -8.85 11.75
CA LEU A 465 -11.16 -10.06 10.93
C LEU A 465 -10.18 -11.07 11.56
N ASN A 466 -9.35 -10.63 12.51
CA ASN A 466 -8.38 -11.47 13.21
C ASN A 466 -8.68 -11.65 14.71
N ASP A 467 -9.95 -11.52 15.10
CA ASP A 467 -10.47 -11.75 16.45
C ASP A 467 -9.79 -10.89 17.55
N GLN A 468 -9.27 -9.72 17.18
CA GLN A 468 -8.73 -8.71 18.11
C GLN A 468 -9.86 -7.76 18.53
N THR A 469 -10.71 -8.18 19.45
CA THR A 469 -11.78 -7.33 20.00
C THR A 469 -11.24 -6.42 21.10
N GLY A 470 -11.40 -5.09 20.94
CA GLY A 470 -10.96 -4.10 21.96
C GLY A 470 -10.04 -2.96 21.47
N ILE A 471 -9.92 -2.72 20.16
CA ILE A 471 -9.31 -1.48 19.66
C ILE A 471 -10.26 -0.34 20.02
N LEU A 472 -9.76 0.65 20.76
CA LEU A 472 -10.50 1.84 21.12
C LEU A 472 -10.12 2.96 20.16
N LEU A 473 -11.06 3.34 19.29
CA LEU A 473 -10.88 4.45 18.38
C LEU A 473 -11.07 5.77 19.10
N ARG A 474 -9.98 6.52 19.31
CA ARG A 474 -10.05 7.89 19.77
C ARG A 474 -10.36 8.82 18.59
N LEU A 475 -11.64 9.09 18.37
CA LEU A 475 -12.10 10.06 17.38
C LEU A 475 -12.19 11.42 18.07
N SER A 476 -11.20 12.30 17.85
CA SER A 476 -11.07 13.69 18.35
C SER A 476 -11.47 13.95 19.82
N HIS A 477 -12.70 13.67 20.25
CA HIS A 477 -13.25 13.87 21.61
C HIS A 477 -13.96 12.64 22.24
N PHE A 478 -13.98 11.45 21.61
CA PHE A 478 -14.60 10.24 22.21
C PHE A 478 -13.93 8.93 21.80
N TYR A 479 -14.21 7.85 22.54
CA TYR A 479 -13.76 6.49 22.27
C TYR A 479 -14.91 5.65 21.70
N ILE A 480 -14.73 5.03 20.53
CA ILE A 480 -15.65 4.01 20.00
C ILE A 480 -14.97 2.65 20.07
N ASN A 481 -15.66 1.66 20.65
CA ASN A 481 -15.19 0.27 20.68
C ASN A 481 -15.52 -0.46 19.37
N CYS A 482 -14.94 -1.64 19.20
CA CYS A 482 -15.06 -2.38 17.96
C CYS A 482 -16.50 -2.73 17.57
N GLU A 483 -17.31 -3.24 18.49
CA GLU A 483 -18.67 -3.67 18.16
C GLU A 483 -19.54 -2.50 17.66
N ASN A 484 -19.39 -1.33 18.28
CA ASN A 484 -20.18 -0.15 17.94
C ASN A 484 -19.81 0.44 16.57
N LEU A 485 -18.53 0.45 16.19
CA LEU A 485 -18.13 0.96 14.88
C LEU A 485 -18.65 0.08 13.73
N MET A 486 -18.67 -1.24 13.92
CA MET A 486 -19.18 -2.20 12.94
C MET A 486 -20.67 -1.98 12.67
N VAL A 487 -21.46 -1.76 13.73
CA VAL A 487 -22.88 -1.42 13.61
C VAL A 487 -23.04 -0.09 12.86
N MET A 488 -22.26 0.94 13.19
CA MET A 488 -22.33 2.22 12.47
C MET A 488 -21.93 2.09 10.99
N ASN A 489 -20.92 1.29 10.67
CA ASN A 489 -20.45 1.09 9.28
C ASN A 489 -21.48 0.30 8.45
N ASN A 490 -22.14 -0.70 9.05
CA ASN A 490 -23.25 -1.42 8.40
C ASN A 490 -24.43 -0.47 8.13
N ILE A 491 -24.81 0.35 9.11
CA ILE A 491 -25.83 1.41 8.95
C ILE A 491 -25.45 2.39 7.83
N TRP A 492 -24.16 2.75 7.73
CA TRP A 492 -23.65 3.66 6.69
C TRP A 492 -23.68 3.03 5.30
N ARG A 493 -23.31 1.74 5.16
CA ARG A 493 -23.34 1.01 3.89
C ARG A 493 -24.75 0.77 3.35
N GLU A 494 -25.71 0.59 4.24
CA GLU A 494 -27.13 0.40 3.88
C GLU A 494 -27.79 1.73 3.45
N ASN A 495 -27.38 2.86 4.01
CA ASN A 495 -28.00 4.18 3.76
C ASN A 495 -27.18 5.07 2.81
N LYS A 496 -26.88 4.56 1.60
CA LYS A 496 -26.08 5.25 0.54
C LYS A 496 -26.57 6.65 0.09
N SER A 497 -27.67 7.17 0.63
CA SER A 497 -28.34 8.39 0.16
C SER A 497 -28.27 9.58 1.12
N ASN A 498 -27.88 9.43 2.38
CA ASN A 498 -27.84 10.57 3.33
C ASN A 498 -26.50 10.63 4.06
N ALA A 499 -25.75 11.71 3.81
CA ALA A 499 -24.55 12.02 4.57
C ALA A 499 -24.90 12.20 6.05
N LEU A 500 -24.50 11.24 6.89
CA LEU A 500 -24.70 11.33 8.33
C LEU A 500 -23.67 12.29 8.90
N PHE A 501 -24.05 13.56 9.07
CA PHE A 501 -23.21 14.57 9.72
C PHE A 501 -23.23 14.36 11.23
N LEU A 502 -22.13 13.87 11.80
CA LEU A 502 -21.85 13.97 13.23
C LEU A 502 -21.57 15.46 13.56
N LYS A 503 -22.62 16.19 13.94
CA LYS A 503 -22.50 17.59 14.36
C LYS A 503 -22.40 17.66 15.88
N ILE A 504 -21.18 17.71 16.39
CA ILE A 504 -20.91 17.96 17.81
C ILE A 504 -21.13 19.46 18.06
N ARG A 505 -22.16 19.83 18.82
CA ARG A 505 -22.28 21.17 19.40
C ARG A 505 -21.83 21.09 20.85
N GLU A 506 -20.80 21.84 21.21
CA GLU A 506 -20.54 22.17 22.62
C GLU A 506 -21.71 23.03 23.11
N TYR A 507 -22.37 22.58 24.17
CA TYR A 507 -23.36 23.39 24.88
C TYR A 507 -22.60 24.17 25.96
N GLU A 508 -22.37 25.46 25.72
CA GLU A 508 -22.09 26.39 26.81
C GLU A 508 -23.42 26.66 27.53
N GLU A 509 -23.56 26.18 28.76
CA GLU A 509 -24.64 26.58 29.66
C GLU A 509 -24.46 28.08 29.97
N THR A 510 -25.20 28.91 29.25
CA THR A 510 -25.44 30.28 29.67
C THR A 510 -26.76 30.32 30.42
N ASP A 511 -26.65 30.43 31.74
CA ASP A 511 -27.72 30.88 32.61
C ASP A 511 -28.29 32.20 32.08
N HIS A 512 -29.59 32.24 31.74
CA HIS A 512 -30.44 33.39 32.01
C HIS A 512 -31.93 33.05 31.93
N ALA A 513 -32.66 33.69 32.83
CA ALA A 513 -34.04 33.49 33.16
C ALA A 513 -35.01 34.16 32.16
N SER A 514 -36.22 33.59 32.10
CA SER A 514 -37.54 34.22 31.88
C SER A 514 -37.74 35.19 30.71
N SER A 515 -38.66 34.84 29.80
CA SER A 515 -39.99 35.47 29.75
C SER A 515 -40.83 34.91 28.59
N ASP A 516 -42.06 34.53 28.91
CA ASP A 516 -43.16 34.20 28.00
C ASP A 516 -43.49 35.35 27.03
N SER A 517 -43.86 35.03 25.78
CA SER A 517 -45.18 35.31 25.19
C SER A 517 -45.21 35.17 23.64
N SER A 518 -46.18 34.36 23.18
CA SER A 518 -47.01 34.48 21.96
C SER A 518 -46.44 35.15 20.69
N ASP A 519 -46.41 34.47 19.54
CA ASP A 519 -47.60 34.28 18.67
C ASP A 519 -47.26 33.69 17.28
N SER A 520 -48.13 32.75 16.86
CA SER A 520 -48.69 32.53 15.52
C SER A 520 -47.82 32.29 14.25
N SER A 521 -48.01 31.09 13.70
CA SER A 521 -48.58 30.81 12.35
C SER A 521 -47.72 30.24 11.20
N SER A 522 -48.37 29.25 10.57
CA SER A 522 -48.29 28.72 9.20
C SER A 522 -47.13 27.82 8.74
N THR A 523 -47.35 26.52 8.93
CA THR A 523 -47.51 25.47 7.89
C THR A 523 -46.69 25.56 6.59
N HIS A 524 -45.80 24.57 6.41
CA HIS A 524 -45.76 23.76 5.18
C HIS A 524 -45.37 22.32 5.55
N SER A 525 -46.34 21.41 5.44
CA SER A 525 -46.17 19.97 5.57
C SER A 525 -45.83 19.37 4.20
N GLU A 526 -44.62 18.84 4.04
CA GLU A 526 -44.32 17.85 3.00
C GLU A 526 -44.30 16.45 3.64
N PRO A 527 -44.82 15.42 2.96
CA PRO A 527 -44.90 14.07 3.50
C PRO A 527 -43.55 13.38 3.32
N THR A 528 -42.64 13.50 4.29
CA THR A 528 -41.56 12.52 4.43
C THR A 528 -42.15 11.27 5.06
N SER A 529 -42.27 10.20 4.29
CA SER A 529 -42.48 8.85 4.82
C SER A 529 -41.32 8.51 5.76
N GLN A 530 -41.50 8.76 7.06
CA GLN A 530 -40.58 8.33 8.10
C GLN A 530 -40.75 6.82 8.28
N VAL A 531 -39.72 6.08 7.92
CA VAL A 531 -39.55 4.71 8.41
C VAL A 531 -38.80 4.85 9.73
N GLU A 532 -39.52 4.80 10.85
CA GLU A 532 -38.91 4.68 12.18
C GLU A 532 -38.33 3.28 12.33
N PHE A 533 -37.00 3.17 12.38
CA PHE A 533 -36.32 1.96 12.81
C PHE A 533 -35.97 2.09 14.29
N ASP A 534 -36.70 1.38 15.14
CA ASP A 534 -36.37 1.24 16.56
C ASP A 534 -35.26 0.19 16.73
N LEU A 535 -34.02 0.66 16.77
CA LEU A 535 -32.82 -0.15 17.04
C LEU A 535 -32.44 -0.18 18.54
N SER A 536 -33.26 0.42 19.42
CA SER A 536 -32.97 0.49 20.86
C SER A 536 -32.89 -0.89 21.52
N SER A 537 -33.49 -1.92 20.91
CA SER A 537 -33.42 -3.31 21.36
C SER A 537 -32.18 -4.07 20.90
N CYS A 538 -31.44 -3.59 19.90
CA CYS A 538 -30.25 -4.26 19.35
C CYS A 538 -28.93 -3.77 19.95
N LEU A 539 -28.97 -2.61 20.59
CA LEU A 539 -27.79 -1.93 21.11
C LEU A 539 -27.92 -1.81 22.62
N ASN A 540 -27.06 -2.51 23.36
CA ASN A 540 -26.86 -2.29 24.80
C ASN A 540 -26.14 -0.93 25.05
N LEU A 541 -26.54 0.11 24.33
CA LEU A 541 -25.98 1.46 24.38
C LEU A 541 -26.88 2.32 25.25
N LYS A 542 -26.54 2.41 26.54
CA LYS A 542 -27.09 3.49 27.38
C LYS A 542 -26.55 4.83 26.87
N GLY A 543 -27.42 5.67 26.28
CA GLY A 543 -27.17 7.10 26.08
C GLY A 543 -27.13 7.63 24.64
N LEU A 544 -27.57 6.87 23.64
CA LEU A 544 -27.71 7.34 22.26
C LEU A 544 -29.19 7.44 21.88
N VAL A 545 -29.66 8.65 21.57
CA VAL A 545 -31.01 8.90 21.04
C VAL A 545 -30.87 9.35 19.59
N LEU A 546 -31.47 8.59 18.67
CA LEU A 546 -31.60 8.98 17.28
C LEU A 546 -32.82 9.91 17.15
N SER A 547 -32.61 11.14 16.67
CA SER A 547 -33.70 12.00 16.21
C SER A 547 -33.60 12.16 14.70
N GLY A 548 -34.71 12.46 14.02
CA GLY A 548 -34.82 12.53 12.55
C GLY A 548 -33.92 13.52 11.82
N SER A 549 -32.97 14.17 12.51
CA SER A 549 -31.95 15.06 11.94
C SER A 549 -30.49 14.71 12.30
N GLY A 550 -30.26 13.59 13.01
CA GLY A 550 -28.91 13.12 13.35
C GLY A 550 -28.85 12.31 14.65
N ILE A 551 -27.68 11.72 14.90
CA ILE A 551 -27.37 11.00 16.15
C ILE A 551 -27.07 12.02 17.25
N HIS A 552 -27.83 11.99 18.35
CA HIS A 552 -27.57 12.79 19.54
C HIS A 552 -27.08 11.91 20.69
N LEU A 553 -26.00 12.33 21.34
CA LEU A 553 -25.55 11.75 22.61
C LEU A 553 -26.27 12.46 23.76
N GLN A 554 -27.06 11.72 24.53
CA GLN A 554 -27.60 12.16 25.81
C GLN A 554 -27.12 11.19 26.88
N GLY A 555 -26.02 11.54 27.54
CA GLY A 555 -25.45 10.72 28.61
C GLY A 555 -24.34 11.46 29.34
N ASN A 556 -24.40 11.42 30.68
CA ASN A 556 -23.47 12.10 31.57
C ASN A 556 -22.02 11.77 31.22
N ILE A 557 -21.26 12.82 30.85
CA ILE A 557 -19.81 12.78 30.78
C ILE A 557 -19.32 12.42 32.17
N TYR A 558 -18.76 11.22 32.35
CA TYR A 558 -17.97 10.95 33.55
C TYR A 558 -16.74 11.84 33.49
N ASN A 559 -16.81 12.96 34.20
CA ASN A 559 -15.63 13.76 34.53
C ASN A 559 -14.67 12.87 35.29
N LYS A 560 -13.51 12.61 34.70
CA LYS A 560 -12.43 11.88 35.35
C LYS A 560 -11.75 12.84 36.34
N THR A 561 -12.23 12.86 37.57
CA THR A 561 -11.45 13.36 38.72
C THR A 561 -11.07 12.20 39.63
N LYS A 562 -10.04 11.46 39.23
CA LYS A 562 -8.82 11.10 39.98
C LYS A 562 -7.98 10.11 39.19
#